data_AF-A0AAU6M7L7-F1
#
_entry.id   AF-A0AAU6M7L7-F1
#
_cell.length_a   1.000
_cell.length_b   1.000
_cell.length_c   1.000
_cell.angle_alpha   90.00
_cell.angle_beta   90.00
_cell.angle_gamma   90.00
#
_symmetry.space_group_name_H-M   'P 1'
#
loop_
_entity.id
_entity.type
_entity.pdbx_description
1 polymer ?
#
loop_
_entity_poly.entity_id
_entity_poly.type
_entity_poly.pdbx_seq_one_letter_code
_entity_poly.pdbx_strand_id
1 'polypeptide(L)'
;MRRAAPVDNGQGNGSAPVEVLTARDVPLGGPRAMTVRRTLPQRSRTLIGAWCFADHYGPDDVAETGGMDVAPHPHTGLQTVSWLFSGEIEHRDSLGSHAFVRPGELNLMTGGHGISHTEVSTPGTTILHGAQLWVALPEEHRHTERAFQHYVPVPVHLDGGEARVFLGTLAGDTSPVRTFSPLLGAELLLAPHTSLTLAVDTAFEHGVLVDQGTIRLGDTPVLRAELGYVGPGPDTLTLTNTSDDMARLLLLGGTPFEEEIVMWWNFIGRSHEDVVRAREDWERASERFGTVLGYAGDRLPAPALPNAVIQPRGNPSRP
;
A
#
# COMPACT_ATOMS: atom_id res chain seq x y z
N MET A 1 -59.42 -24.21 -10.30
CA MET A 1 -58.31 -24.65 -9.43
C MET A 1 -57.20 -23.62 -9.51
N ARG A 2 -56.97 -22.86 -8.43
CA ARG A 2 -55.95 -21.81 -8.36
C ARG A 2 -54.58 -22.47 -8.20
N ARG A 3 -53.66 -22.22 -9.14
CA ARG A 3 -52.25 -22.61 -9.00
C ARG A 3 -51.59 -21.66 -8.00
N ALA A 4 -51.01 -22.22 -6.94
CA ALA A 4 -50.15 -21.50 -6.02
C ALA A 4 -48.87 -21.06 -6.77
N ALA A 5 -48.47 -19.81 -6.56
CA ALA A 5 -47.18 -19.29 -7.00
C ALA A 5 -46.05 -19.96 -6.21
N PRO A 6 -44.86 -20.17 -6.80
CA PRO A 6 -43.71 -20.64 -6.05
C PRO A 6 -43.22 -19.52 -5.13
N VAL A 7 -42.94 -19.91 -3.89
CA VAL A 7 -42.34 -19.08 -2.86
C VAL A 7 -40.88 -18.80 -3.26
N ASP A 8 -40.53 -17.52 -3.32
CA ASP A 8 -39.17 -17.05 -3.46
C ASP A 8 -38.41 -17.36 -2.17
N ASN A 9 -37.57 -18.40 -2.21
CA ASN A 9 -36.63 -18.70 -1.14
C ASN A 9 -35.45 -17.74 -1.32
N GLY A 10 -35.51 -16.61 -0.60
CA GLY A 10 -34.44 -15.63 -0.53
C GLY A 10 -33.08 -16.30 -0.43
N GLN A 11 -32.22 -16.00 -1.41
CA GLN A 11 -30.82 -16.37 -1.37
C GLN A 11 -30.20 -15.72 -0.13
N GLY A 12 -29.66 -16.56 0.75
CA GLY A 12 -28.92 -16.11 1.92
C GLY A 12 -27.83 -15.14 1.51
N ASN A 13 -27.75 -14.02 2.22
CA ASN A 13 -26.71 -13.02 2.11
C ASN A 13 -25.39 -13.64 2.60
N GLY A 14 -24.79 -14.51 1.79
CA GLY A 14 -23.50 -15.12 2.08
C GLY A 14 -22.43 -14.03 2.06
N SER A 15 -21.68 -13.88 3.15
CA SER A 15 -20.54 -12.97 3.18
C SER A 15 -19.59 -13.29 2.03
N ALA A 16 -19.07 -12.25 1.37
CA ALA A 16 -18.15 -12.42 0.26
C ALA A 16 -16.93 -13.23 0.71
N PRO A 17 -16.42 -14.17 -0.12
CA PRO A 17 -15.29 -15.00 0.26
C PRO A 17 -14.06 -14.12 0.51
N VAL A 18 -13.39 -14.36 1.65
CA VAL A 18 -12.17 -13.64 2.05
C VAL A 18 -10.95 -14.52 1.83
N GLU A 19 -9.97 -14.03 1.08
CA GLU A 19 -8.64 -14.63 0.96
C GLU A 19 -7.70 -13.97 1.97
N VAL A 20 -6.98 -14.74 2.80
CA VAL A 20 -6.00 -14.17 3.75
C VAL A 20 -4.58 -14.33 3.19
N LEU A 21 -3.89 -13.21 3.02
CA LEU A 21 -2.48 -13.15 2.63
C LEU A 21 -1.62 -13.00 3.88
N THR A 22 -0.88 -14.06 4.23
CA THR A 22 0.07 -14.01 5.34
C THR A 22 1.31 -13.22 4.95
N ALA A 23 1.87 -12.46 5.89
CA ALA A 23 3.11 -11.72 5.63
C ALA A 23 4.34 -12.63 5.65
N ARG A 24 5.39 -12.18 4.95
CA ARG A 24 6.76 -12.68 5.10
C ARG A 24 7.67 -11.57 5.60
N ASP A 25 8.64 -11.92 6.43
CA ASP A 25 9.67 -10.98 6.87
C ASP A 25 10.69 -10.71 5.75
N VAL A 26 11.00 -9.44 5.52
CA VAL A 26 11.91 -8.97 4.48
C VAL A 26 12.82 -7.86 5.07
N PRO A 27 14.13 -7.86 4.78
CA PRO A 27 14.99 -6.72 5.12
C PRO A 27 14.77 -5.53 4.18
N LEU A 28 14.51 -4.34 4.74
CA LEU A 28 14.44 -3.05 4.06
C LEU A 28 15.73 -2.25 4.27
N GLY A 29 16.44 -1.87 3.20
CA GLY A 29 17.58 -0.94 3.29
C GLY A 29 18.99 -1.55 3.38
N GLY A 30 19.21 -2.78 2.91
CA GLY A 30 20.58 -3.34 2.77
C GLY A 30 21.21 -3.83 4.10
N PRO A 31 22.55 -3.72 4.30
CA PRO A 31 23.26 -4.38 5.42
C PRO A 31 22.87 -3.95 6.84
N ARG A 32 22.15 -2.84 7.02
CA ARG A 32 21.57 -2.38 8.30
C ARG A 32 20.04 -2.33 8.22
N ALA A 33 19.46 -3.31 7.54
CA ALA A 33 18.07 -3.29 7.18
C ALA A 33 17.13 -3.39 8.39
N MET A 34 16.11 -2.53 8.39
CA MET A 34 14.91 -2.71 9.20
C MET A 34 14.15 -3.94 8.67
N THR A 35 13.60 -4.78 9.54
CA THR A 35 12.75 -5.89 9.11
C THR A 35 11.32 -5.38 8.88
N VAL A 36 10.72 -5.76 7.75
CA VAL A 36 9.33 -5.42 7.40
C VAL A 36 8.54 -6.68 7.06
N ARG A 37 7.22 -6.62 7.24
CA ARG A 37 6.28 -7.71 6.98
C ARG A 37 5.55 -7.43 5.66
N ARG A 38 5.92 -8.16 4.61
CA ARG A 38 5.40 -7.96 3.25
C ARG A 38 4.20 -8.83 2.96
N THR A 39 3.07 -8.22 2.59
CA THR A 39 1.85 -8.91 2.15
C THR A 39 1.61 -8.82 0.64
N LEU A 40 2.08 -7.76 -0.02
CA LEU A 40 2.06 -7.64 -1.50
C LEU A 40 3.45 -7.30 -2.04
N PRO A 41 3.86 -7.83 -3.21
CA PRO A 41 3.15 -8.82 -4.02
C PRO A 41 3.42 -10.27 -3.56
N GLN A 42 2.44 -11.15 -3.80
CA GLN A 42 2.53 -12.60 -3.61
C GLN A 42 2.03 -13.38 -4.83
N ARG A 43 2.31 -14.69 -4.87
CA ARG A 43 1.91 -15.54 -6.00
C ARG A 43 0.40 -15.66 -6.15
N SER A 44 -0.35 -15.70 -5.04
CA SER A 44 -1.81 -15.78 -5.07
C SER A 44 -2.47 -14.42 -5.36
N ARG A 45 -1.77 -13.31 -5.03
CA ARG A 45 -2.26 -11.95 -5.23
C ARG A 45 -1.11 -10.99 -5.51
N THR A 46 -1.08 -10.45 -6.71
CA THR A 46 -0.05 -9.46 -7.09
C THR A 46 -0.53 -8.05 -6.78
N LEU A 47 -1.81 -7.75 -7.04
CA LEU A 47 -2.40 -6.41 -6.86
C LEU A 47 -3.76 -6.45 -6.16
N ILE A 48 -4.14 -5.33 -5.56
CA ILE A 48 -5.52 -5.01 -5.14
C ILE A 48 -5.85 -3.64 -5.71
N GLY A 49 -6.72 -3.59 -6.72
CA GLY A 49 -6.74 -2.42 -7.61
C GLY A 49 -5.33 -2.16 -8.12
N ALA A 50 -4.87 -0.91 -8.06
CA ALA A 50 -3.50 -0.57 -8.43
C ALA A 50 -2.46 -0.75 -7.30
N TRP A 51 -2.86 -1.14 -6.07
CA TRP A 51 -1.93 -1.41 -4.98
C TRP A 51 -1.10 -2.66 -5.29
N CYS A 52 0.20 -2.50 -5.55
CA CYS A 52 1.08 -3.59 -5.99
C CYS A 52 2.17 -3.97 -4.97
N PHE A 53 2.25 -3.25 -3.86
CA PHE A 53 3.22 -3.45 -2.81
C PHE A 53 2.65 -3.00 -1.47
N ALA A 54 2.89 -3.80 -0.43
CA ALA A 54 2.49 -3.47 0.93
C ALA A 54 3.47 -4.08 1.93
N ASP A 55 4.27 -3.22 2.53
CA ASP A 55 5.15 -3.54 3.66
C ASP A 55 4.62 -2.88 4.92
N HIS A 56 4.46 -3.68 5.96
CA HIS A 56 4.09 -3.24 7.29
C HIS A 56 5.29 -3.38 8.24
N TYR A 57 5.68 -2.32 8.93
CA TYR A 57 6.90 -2.30 9.73
C TYR A 57 6.66 -1.75 11.13
N GLY A 58 7.39 -2.22 12.14
CA GLY A 58 7.22 -1.79 13.52
C GLY A 58 6.02 -2.38 14.29
N PRO A 59 5.67 -1.85 15.47
CA PRO A 59 6.42 -0.82 16.18
C PRO A 59 7.77 -1.40 16.62
N ASP A 60 8.85 -0.79 16.15
CA ASP A 60 10.21 -1.20 16.48
C ASP A 60 10.90 -0.09 17.28
N ASP A 61 11.70 -0.47 18.28
CA ASP A 61 12.59 0.46 18.97
C ASP A 61 13.78 0.79 18.05
N VAL A 62 13.69 1.97 17.43
CA VAL A 62 14.69 2.46 16.49
C VAL A 62 15.82 3.23 17.15
N ALA A 63 15.69 3.57 18.44
CA ALA A 63 16.83 4.05 19.21
C ALA A 63 17.86 2.93 19.42
N GLU A 64 17.42 1.67 19.48
CA GLU A 64 18.30 0.50 19.57
C GLU A 64 18.73 -0.05 18.20
N THR A 65 17.80 -0.10 17.24
CA THR A 65 18.05 -0.75 15.93
C THR A 65 18.67 0.17 14.88
N GLY A 66 18.72 1.49 15.14
CA GLY A 66 19.28 2.49 14.23
C GLY A 66 18.29 3.10 13.24
N GLY A 67 17.04 2.61 13.22
CA GLY A 67 15.96 3.17 12.44
C GLY A 67 16.02 2.91 10.94
N MET A 68 15.11 3.58 10.23
CA MET A 68 15.08 3.54 8.78
C MET A 68 16.17 4.46 8.24
N ASP A 69 17.05 3.91 7.39
CA ASP A 69 18.07 4.67 6.67
C ASP A 69 18.15 4.11 5.23
N VAL A 70 17.22 4.55 4.39
CA VAL A 70 17.16 4.14 2.99
C VAL A 70 17.85 5.19 2.12
N ALA A 71 19.08 4.88 1.73
CA ALA A 71 19.91 5.69 0.85
C ALA A 71 19.25 5.95 -0.53
N PRO A 72 19.77 6.91 -1.34
CA PRO A 72 19.15 7.31 -2.58
C PRO A 72 18.91 6.11 -3.50
N HIS A 73 17.64 5.87 -3.85
CA HIS A 73 17.22 4.75 -4.68
C HIS A 73 16.12 5.19 -5.66
N PRO A 74 16.05 4.55 -6.84
CA PRO A 74 15.16 4.99 -7.90
C PRO A 74 13.78 4.34 -7.82
N HIS A 75 12.79 4.94 -8.47
CA HIS A 75 11.49 4.32 -8.80
C HIS A 75 11.04 4.69 -10.22
N THR A 76 10.30 3.79 -10.90
CA THR A 76 9.65 4.06 -12.19
C THR A 76 8.26 3.43 -12.26
N GLY A 77 7.33 4.08 -12.97
CA GLY A 77 6.02 3.50 -13.29
C GLY A 77 5.10 3.29 -12.09
N LEU A 78 5.34 3.98 -10.98
CA LEU A 78 4.61 3.82 -9.73
C LEU A 78 4.49 5.12 -8.94
N GLN A 79 3.61 5.10 -7.93
CA GLN A 79 3.61 6.03 -6.81
C GLN A 79 4.02 5.28 -5.53
N THR A 80 4.86 5.87 -4.69
CA THR A 80 5.08 5.40 -3.31
C THR A 80 4.16 6.16 -2.38
N VAL A 81 3.68 5.46 -1.35
CA VAL A 81 2.75 5.96 -0.33
C VAL A 81 3.31 5.56 1.03
N SER A 82 3.72 6.55 1.81
CA SER A 82 4.23 6.36 3.17
C SER A 82 3.15 6.81 4.16
N TRP A 83 2.76 5.92 5.08
CA TRP A 83 1.77 6.19 6.13
C TRP A 83 2.31 5.73 7.47
N LEU A 84 2.37 6.63 8.46
CA LEU A 84 2.88 6.31 9.79
C LEU A 84 1.78 6.16 10.84
N PHE A 85 2.08 5.29 11.79
CA PHE A 85 1.33 5.08 13.01
C PHE A 85 2.05 5.64 14.25
N SER A 86 3.38 5.64 14.23
CA SER A 86 4.28 6.24 15.23
C SER A 86 5.60 6.63 14.58
N GLY A 87 6.26 7.65 15.12
CA GLY A 87 7.58 8.11 14.67
C GLY A 87 7.51 9.15 13.54
N GLU A 88 8.67 9.53 13.03
CA GLU A 88 8.81 10.53 11.97
C GLU A 88 9.90 10.11 10.98
N ILE A 89 9.61 10.24 9.68
CA ILE A 89 10.55 9.96 8.59
C ILE A 89 10.75 11.24 7.78
N GLU A 90 12.01 11.57 7.51
CA GLU A 90 12.43 12.58 6.55
C GLU A 90 12.51 11.96 5.14
N HIS A 91 11.81 12.58 4.20
CA HIS A 91 11.86 12.29 2.77
C HIS A 91 12.63 13.39 2.04
N ARG A 92 13.55 12.99 1.18
CA ARG A 92 14.22 13.88 0.21
C ARG A 92 14.22 13.21 -1.15
N ASP A 93 13.96 13.96 -2.22
CA ASP A 93 13.97 13.40 -3.57
C ASP A 93 14.73 14.26 -4.59
N SER A 94 14.85 13.73 -5.80
CA SER A 94 15.52 14.38 -6.92
C SER A 94 14.68 15.43 -7.65
N LEU A 95 13.42 15.66 -7.23
CA LEU A 95 12.65 16.87 -7.59
C LEU A 95 13.08 18.07 -6.71
N GLY A 96 13.79 17.79 -5.61
CA GLY A 96 14.15 18.79 -4.60
C GLY A 96 13.12 18.88 -3.47
N SER A 97 12.15 17.98 -3.41
CA SER A 97 11.22 17.91 -2.28
C SER A 97 11.99 17.53 -1.03
N HIS A 98 11.66 18.20 0.08
CA HIS A 98 12.14 17.89 1.40
C HIS A 98 10.94 17.98 2.35
N ALA A 99 10.50 16.82 2.84
CA ALA A 99 9.26 16.70 3.59
C ALA A 99 9.43 15.71 4.75
N PHE A 100 8.53 15.79 5.71
CA PHE A 100 8.45 14.87 6.83
C PHE A 100 7.08 14.20 6.80
N VAL A 101 7.03 12.90 7.09
CA VAL A 101 5.77 12.19 7.35
C VAL A 101 5.70 11.86 8.84
N ARG A 102 4.55 12.13 9.43
CA ARG A 102 4.22 11.86 10.84
C ARG A 102 2.98 10.94 10.95
N PRO A 103 2.62 10.49 12.16
CA PRO A 103 1.49 9.60 12.33
C PRO A 103 0.18 10.20 11.81
N GLY A 104 -0.54 9.44 11.00
CA GLY A 104 -1.79 9.89 10.39
C GLY A 104 -1.62 10.87 9.22
N GLU A 105 -0.41 11.03 8.70
CA GLU A 105 -0.11 11.85 7.53
C GLU A 105 0.32 11.00 6.32
N LEU A 106 0.07 11.51 5.13
CA LEU A 106 0.45 10.90 3.87
C LEU A 106 1.61 11.67 3.24
N ASN A 107 2.67 10.95 2.88
CA ASN A 107 3.56 11.35 1.80
C ASN A 107 3.32 10.45 0.58
N LEU A 108 3.04 11.07 -0.56
CA LEU A 108 2.88 10.40 -1.84
C LEU A 108 3.92 10.94 -2.83
N MET A 109 4.80 10.06 -3.32
CA MET A 109 5.76 10.39 -4.38
C MET A 109 5.36 9.69 -5.67
N THR A 110 5.10 10.44 -6.72
CA THR A 110 4.87 9.92 -8.08
C THR A 110 6.21 9.78 -8.79
N GLY A 111 6.61 8.55 -9.12
CA GLY A 111 7.87 8.28 -9.81
C GLY A 111 7.77 8.43 -11.32
N GLY A 112 6.66 7.99 -11.92
CA GLY A 112 6.40 8.17 -13.35
C GLY A 112 7.59 7.73 -14.22
N HIS A 113 8.07 8.62 -15.08
CA HIS A 113 9.23 8.39 -15.93
C HIS A 113 10.48 7.97 -15.14
N GLY A 114 10.73 8.57 -13.98
CA GLY A 114 11.85 8.28 -13.10
C GLY A 114 12.01 9.32 -12.00
N ILE A 115 12.26 8.84 -10.78
CA ILE A 115 12.65 9.65 -9.62
C ILE A 115 13.61 8.85 -8.76
N SER A 116 14.40 9.52 -7.92
CA SER A 116 15.10 8.86 -6.81
C SER A 116 14.86 9.61 -5.51
N HIS A 117 14.84 8.89 -4.40
CA HIS A 117 14.60 9.48 -3.08
C HIS A 117 15.31 8.73 -1.95
N THR A 118 15.29 9.35 -0.77
CA THR A 118 15.70 8.77 0.51
C THR A 118 14.55 8.82 1.49
N GLU A 119 14.50 7.83 2.38
CA GLU A 119 13.61 7.83 3.55
C GLU A 119 14.45 7.50 4.78
N VAL A 120 14.53 8.44 5.72
CA VAL A 120 15.39 8.34 6.90
C VAL A 120 14.61 8.70 8.16
N SER A 121 14.64 7.86 9.20
CA SER A 121 14.06 8.18 10.50
C SER A 121 14.76 9.40 11.10
N THR A 122 14.00 10.37 11.62
CA THR A 122 14.63 11.57 12.19
C THR A 122 15.38 11.24 13.49
N PRO A 123 16.41 12.01 13.88
CA PRO A 123 17.21 11.72 15.09
C PRO A 123 16.41 11.65 16.40
N GLY A 124 15.21 12.24 16.42
CA GLY A 124 14.29 12.22 17.56
C GLY A 124 13.35 11.02 17.61
N THR A 125 13.29 10.20 16.55
CA THR A 125 12.41 9.04 16.47
C THR A 125 12.99 7.90 17.30
N THR A 126 12.23 7.47 18.32
CA THR A 126 12.58 6.31 19.17
C THR A 126 11.78 5.07 18.81
N ILE A 127 10.52 5.22 18.42
CA ILE A 127 9.68 4.15 17.89
C ILE A 127 9.29 4.49 16.46
N LEU A 128 9.50 3.56 15.53
CA LEU A 128 9.03 3.69 14.16
C LEU A 128 7.98 2.61 13.86
N HIS A 129 6.85 3.04 13.30
CA HIS A 129 5.73 2.15 13.02
C HIS A 129 4.90 2.70 11.87
N GLY A 130 4.68 1.91 10.82
CA GLY A 130 3.92 2.37 9.67
C GLY A 130 3.76 1.32 8.58
N ALA A 131 3.34 1.80 7.42
CA ALA A 131 3.28 1.04 6.19
C ALA A 131 3.91 1.80 5.02
N GLN A 132 4.63 1.07 4.17
CA GLN A 132 5.07 1.52 2.87
C GLN A 132 4.25 0.79 1.81
N LEU A 133 3.53 1.55 0.99
CA LEU A 133 2.64 1.01 -0.04
C LEU A 133 3.05 1.55 -1.40
N TRP A 134 2.93 0.76 -2.47
CA TRP A 134 3.11 1.25 -3.84
C TRP A 134 1.86 1.06 -4.68
N VAL A 135 1.61 2.04 -5.54
CA VAL A 135 0.52 2.06 -6.52
C VAL A 135 1.14 2.00 -7.91
N ALA A 136 0.79 0.99 -8.69
CA ALA A 136 1.21 0.91 -10.09
C ALA A 136 0.51 1.98 -10.92
N LEU A 137 1.26 2.70 -11.76
CA LEU A 137 0.66 3.63 -12.71
C LEU A 137 0.12 2.85 -13.93
N PRO A 138 -1.09 3.16 -14.42
CA PRO A 138 -1.58 2.66 -15.71
C PRO A 138 -0.64 3.00 -16.86
N GLU A 139 -0.67 2.26 -17.96
CA GLU A 139 0.23 2.46 -19.11
C GLU A 139 0.18 3.90 -19.63
N GLU A 140 -1.01 4.49 -19.69
CA GLU A 140 -1.22 5.88 -20.13
C GLU A 140 -0.50 6.93 -19.26
N HIS A 141 -0.13 6.57 -18.03
CA HIS A 141 0.44 7.48 -17.04
C HIS A 141 1.81 7.05 -16.53
N ARG A 142 2.32 5.86 -16.89
CA ARG A 142 3.57 5.33 -16.35
C ARG A 142 4.80 6.21 -16.64
N HIS A 143 4.74 7.05 -17.66
CA HIS A 143 5.82 7.98 -18.05
C HIS A 143 5.51 9.43 -17.69
N THR A 144 4.53 9.68 -16.82
CA THR A 144 4.22 11.04 -16.37
C THR A 144 5.39 11.67 -15.63
N GLU A 145 5.33 13.00 -15.46
CA GLU A 145 6.31 13.76 -14.69
C GLU A 145 6.33 13.32 -13.23
N ARG A 146 7.51 13.35 -12.63
CA ARG A 146 7.66 13.11 -11.18
C ARG A 146 6.98 14.20 -10.38
N ALA A 147 6.37 13.82 -9.26
CA ALA A 147 5.65 14.77 -8.38
C ALA A 147 5.67 14.30 -6.93
N PHE A 148 5.42 15.22 -6.01
CA PHE A 148 5.30 14.93 -4.58
C PHE A 148 4.05 15.62 -4.02
N GLN A 149 3.29 14.91 -3.18
CA GLN A 149 2.11 15.41 -2.49
C GLN A 149 2.21 15.01 -1.01
N HIS A 150 2.00 15.97 -0.11
CA HIS A 150 1.81 15.73 1.31
C HIS A 150 0.37 16.05 1.69
N TYR A 151 -0.24 15.24 2.54
CA TYR A 151 -1.61 15.44 2.97
C TYR A 151 -1.85 14.95 4.40
N VAL A 152 -2.66 15.71 5.14
CA VAL A 152 -3.10 15.37 6.50
C VAL A 152 -4.62 15.19 6.46
N PRO A 153 -5.12 13.94 6.43
CA PRO A 153 -6.55 13.67 6.44
C PRO A 153 -7.23 14.17 7.71
N VAL A 154 -8.45 14.68 7.56
CA VAL A 154 -9.32 14.97 8.70
C VAL A 154 -9.96 13.66 9.16
N PRO A 155 -9.98 13.36 10.46
CA PRO A 155 -10.65 12.16 10.94
C PRO A 155 -12.18 12.25 10.83
N VAL A 156 -12.78 11.18 10.31
CA VAL A 156 -14.22 11.00 10.16
C VAL A 156 -14.71 10.05 11.25
N HIS A 157 -15.70 10.48 12.03
CA HIS A 157 -16.29 9.64 13.05
C HIS A 157 -17.19 8.58 12.42
N LEU A 158 -17.03 7.33 12.87
CA LEU A 158 -17.86 6.19 12.49
C LEU A 158 -18.54 5.65 13.74
N ASP A 159 -19.56 4.80 13.56
CA ASP A 159 -20.18 4.13 14.70
C ASP A 159 -19.17 3.14 15.32
N GLY A 160 -18.71 3.46 16.53
CA GLY A 160 -17.70 2.69 17.26
C GLY A 160 -16.27 2.73 16.66
N GLY A 161 -15.96 3.75 15.85
CA GLY A 161 -14.63 3.90 15.26
C GLY A 161 -14.37 5.26 14.63
N GLU A 162 -13.25 5.35 13.93
CA GLU A 162 -12.81 6.54 13.20
C GLU A 162 -12.11 6.13 11.90
N ALA A 163 -12.25 6.93 10.84
CA ALA A 163 -11.52 6.78 9.59
C ALA A 163 -10.67 8.00 9.26
N ARG A 164 -9.47 7.80 8.70
CA ARG A 164 -8.66 8.84 8.05
C ARG A 164 -8.46 8.47 6.59
N VAL A 165 -9.16 9.15 5.69
CA VAL A 165 -9.15 8.86 4.24
C VAL A 165 -7.99 9.59 3.59
N PHE A 166 -6.93 8.85 3.24
CA PHE A 166 -5.74 9.45 2.63
C PHE A 166 -5.76 9.39 1.09
N LEU A 167 -6.52 8.47 0.49
CA LEU A 167 -6.78 8.40 -0.96
C LEU A 167 -8.22 7.97 -1.23
N GLY A 168 -8.85 8.57 -2.23
CA GLY A 168 -10.21 8.23 -2.64
C GLY A 168 -11.29 8.75 -1.70
N THR A 169 -12.41 8.03 -1.62
CA THR A 169 -13.60 8.42 -0.87
C THR A 169 -14.07 7.27 0.04
N LEU A 170 -14.37 7.57 1.30
CA LEU A 170 -14.99 6.64 2.24
C LEU A 170 -15.84 7.41 3.25
N ALA A 171 -17.00 6.84 3.63
CA ALA A 171 -17.90 7.41 4.63
C ALA A 171 -18.26 8.91 4.39
N GLY A 172 -18.34 9.32 3.12
CA GLY A 172 -18.69 10.68 2.71
C GLY A 172 -17.51 11.68 2.69
N ASP A 173 -16.33 11.29 3.16
CA ASP A 173 -15.12 12.11 3.07
C ASP A 173 -14.28 11.72 1.85
N THR A 174 -13.67 12.71 1.19
CA THR A 174 -12.89 12.52 -0.05
C THR A 174 -11.53 13.19 0.07
N SER A 175 -10.48 12.41 -0.09
CA SER A 175 -9.12 12.92 -0.17
C SER A 175 -8.94 13.79 -1.42
N PRO A 176 -8.31 14.98 -1.32
CA PRO A 176 -7.99 15.82 -2.47
C PRO A 176 -6.78 15.32 -3.25
N VAL A 177 -6.08 14.29 -2.75
CA VAL A 177 -4.84 13.79 -3.34
C VAL A 177 -5.14 13.10 -4.66
N ARG A 178 -4.42 13.51 -5.70
CA ARG A 178 -4.61 13.00 -7.05
C ARG A 178 -4.16 11.55 -7.16
N THR A 179 -5.04 10.69 -7.67
CA THR A 179 -4.74 9.34 -8.14
C THR A 179 -4.78 9.26 -9.67
N PHE A 180 -4.18 8.21 -10.24
CA PHE A 180 -4.17 7.93 -11.68
C PHE A 180 -5.08 6.76 -12.07
N SER A 181 -5.78 6.19 -11.10
CA SER A 181 -6.84 5.19 -11.24
C SER A 181 -7.83 5.35 -10.08
N PRO A 182 -9.06 4.80 -10.17
CA PRO A 182 -9.95 4.72 -9.02
C PRO A 182 -9.30 3.91 -7.90
N LEU A 183 -9.10 4.54 -6.74
CA LEU A 183 -8.36 3.99 -5.62
C LEU A 183 -8.99 4.44 -4.30
N LEU A 184 -8.82 3.62 -3.27
CA LEU A 184 -9.18 3.90 -1.89
C LEU A 184 -8.00 3.55 -0.98
N GLY A 185 -7.70 4.43 -0.05
CA GLY A 185 -6.75 4.21 1.04
C GLY A 185 -7.24 4.95 2.29
N ALA A 186 -7.53 4.21 3.35
CA ALA A 186 -7.93 4.79 4.62
C ALA A 186 -7.32 4.03 5.81
N GLU A 187 -6.93 4.77 6.85
CA GLU A 187 -6.72 4.17 8.17
C GLU A 187 -8.07 4.09 8.89
N LEU A 188 -8.29 2.98 9.58
CA LEU A 188 -9.47 2.73 10.39
C LEU A 188 -9.04 2.39 11.82
N LEU A 189 -9.66 3.03 12.80
CA LEU A 189 -9.60 2.70 14.21
C LEU A 189 -10.94 2.14 14.65
N LEU A 190 -10.95 0.96 15.26
CA LEU A 190 -12.16 0.28 15.73
C LEU A 190 -12.07 0.03 17.22
N ALA A 191 -13.07 0.50 17.97
CA ALA A 191 -13.16 0.27 19.40
C ALA A 191 -13.21 -1.23 19.73
N PRO A 192 -12.79 -1.63 20.95
CA PRO A 192 -12.90 -3.02 21.40
C PRO A 192 -14.30 -3.58 21.20
N HIS A 193 -14.40 -4.86 20.82
CA HIS A 193 -15.67 -5.59 20.68
C HIS A 193 -16.72 -4.94 19.76
N THR A 194 -16.28 -4.07 18.86
CA THR A 194 -17.16 -3.33 17.95
C THR A 194 -17.24 -3.99 16.59
N SER A 195 -18.43 -3.99 15.99
CA SER A 195 -18.66 -4.34 14.59
C SER A 195 -19.05 -3.10 13.81
N LEU A 196 -18.30 -2.81 12.74
CA LEU A 196 -18.46 -1.68 11.86
C LEU A 196 -18.75 -2.18 10.45
N THR A 197 -19.88 -1.75 9.86
CA THR A 197 -20.21 -2.02 8.45
C THR A 197 -20.01 -0.76 7.63
N LEU A 198 -19.09 -0.83 6.66
CA LEU A 198 -18.75 0.26 5.75
C LEU A 198 -19.41 0.02 4.40
N ALA A 199 -20.07 1.04 3.85
CA ALA A 199 -20.43 1.04 2.44
C ALA A 199 -19.18 1.20 1.58
N VAL A 200 -19.06 0.39 0.54
CA VAL A 200 -17.91 0.38 -0.39
C VAL A 200 -18.38 0.35 -1.84
N ASP A 201 -17.50 0.73 -2.76
CA ASP A 201 -17.80 0.67 -4.20
C ASP A 201 -17.80 -0.78 -4.69
N THR A 202 -18.91 -1.21 -5.31
CA THR A 202 -19.06 -2.58 -5.84
C THR A 202 -18.12 -2.87 -6.99
N ALA A 203 -17.59 -1.85 -7.68
CA ALA A 203 -16.58 -2.00 -8.72
C ALA A 203 -15.17 -2.24 -8.14
N PHE A 204 -14.96 -2.03 -6.85
CA PHE A 204 -13.65 -2.16 -6.21
C PHE A 204 -13.44 -3.56 -5.65
N GLU A 205 -12.22 -4.07 -5.80
CA GLU A 205 -11.69 -5.08 -4.88
C GLU A 205 -11.03 -4.38 -3.69
N HIS A 206 -11.00 -5.08 -2.54
CA HIS A 206 -10.57 -4.50 -1.27
C HIS A 206 -9.56 -5.38 -0.55
N GLY A 207 -8.66 -4.74 0.18
CA GLY A 207 -7.66 -5.35 1.06
C GLY A 207 -7.71 -4.69 2.43
N VAL A 208 -7.71 -5.49 3.49
CA VAL A 208 -7.67 -5.03 4.88
C VAL A 208 -6.38 -5.51 5.52
N LEU A 209 -5.40 -4.61 5.64
CA LEU A 209 -4.14 -4.87 6.34
C LEU A 209 -4.32 -4.59 7.83
N VAL A 210 -4.13 -5.59 8.68
CA VAL A 210 -4.33 -5.44 10.12
C VAL A 210 -3.01 -5.05 10.78
N ASP A 211 -2.99 -3.90 11.46
CA ASP A 211 -1.82 -3.43 12.19
C ASP A 211 -1.84 -3.86 13.67
N GLN A 212 -2.98 -3.63 14.33
CA GLN A 212 -3.17 -3.88 15.75
C GLN A 212 -4.56 -4.47 15.99
N GLY A 213 -4.65 -5.37 16.97
CA GLY A 213 -5.88 -6.06 17.35
C GLY A 213 -6.13 -7.36 16.58
N THR A 214 -7.28 -7.97 16.86
CA THR A 214 -7.75 -9.18 16.17
C THR A 214 -9.02 -8.82 15.42
N ILE A 215 -8.99 -8.92 14.10
CA ILE A 215 -10.09 -8.50 13.24
C ILE A 215 -10.78 -9.71 12.62
N ARG A 216 -12.10 -9.65 12.48
CA ARG A 216 -12.86 -10.46 11.54
C ARG A 216 -13.33 -9.59 10.39
N LEU A 217 -13.01 -9.99 9.16
CA LEU A 217 -13.59 -9.43 7.93
C LEU A 217 -14.72 -10.36 7.49
N GLY A 218 -15.96 -9.92 7.63
CA GLY A 218 -17.11 -10.82 7.64
C GLY A 218 -16.94 -11.88 8.73
N ASP A 219 -16.86 -13.14 8.31
CA ASP A 219 -16.64 -14.28 9.22
C ASP A 219 -15.19 -14.78 9.29
N THR A 220 -14.28 -14.14 8.57
CA THR A 220 -12.91 -14.62 8.42
C THR A 220 -11.98 -13.85 9.35
N PRO A 221 -11.28 -14.52 10.28
CA PRO A 221 -10.23 -13.88 11.07
C PRO A 221 -9.09 -13.40 10.17
N VAL A 222 -8.62 -12.18 10.42
CA VAL A 222 -7.42 -11.59 9.81
C VAL A 222 -6.55 -11.10 10.97
N LEU A 223 -5.38 -11.72 11.11
CA LEU A 223 -4.47 -11.47 12.22
C LEU A 223 -3.53 -10.30 11.90
N ARG A 224 -2.83 -9.83 12.94
CA ARG A 224 -1.80 -8.80 12.80
C ARG A 224 -0.81 -9.13 11.68
N ALA A 225 -0.52 -8.10 10.89
CA ALA A 225 0.33 -8.12 9.70
C ALA A 225 -0.21 -8.97 8.53
N GLU A 226 -1.37 -9.59 8.64
CA GLU A 226 -2.04 -10.24 7.51
C GLU A 226 -2.87 -9.22 6.73
N LEU A 227 -3.14 -9.56 5.47
CA LEU A 227 -4.03 -8.80 4.60
C LEU A 227 -5.21 -9.67 4.18
N GLY A 228 -6.43 -9.28 4.56
CA GLY A 228 -7.66 -9.91 4.10
C GLY A 228 -8.14 -9.29 2.79
N TYR A 229 -8.25 -10.07 1.73
CA TYR A 229 -8.71 -9.65 0.41
C TYR A 229 -10.16 -10.06 0.17
N VAL A 230 -10.93 -9.14 -0.43
CA VAL A 230 -12.30 -9.35 -0.91
C VAL A 230 -12.38 -8.88 -2.36
N GLY A 231 -12.90 -9.73 -3.24
CA GLY A 231 -13.11 -9.37 -4.65
C GLY A 231 -14.21 -8.32 -4.86
N PRO A 232 -14.40 -7.84 -6.10
CA PRO A 232 -15.46 -6.90 -6.43
C PRO A 232 -16.85 -7.52 -6.28
N GLY A 233 -17.87 -6.66 -6.18
CA GLY A 233 -19.27 -7.06 -6.06
C GLY A 233 -19.95 -6.64 -4.75
N PRO A 234 -19.31 -6.79 -3.57
CA PRO A 234 -19.91 -6.34 -2.31
C PRO A 234 -20.12 -4.84 -2.30
N ASP A 235 -21.27 -4.40 -1.81
CA ASP A 235 -21.59 -2.99 -1.55
C ASP A 235 -21.23 -2.58 -0.11
N THR A 236 -20.87 -3.55 0.71
CA THR A 236 -20.52 -3.37 2.12
C THR A 236 -19.39 -4.30 2.55
N LEU A 237 -18.59 -3.84 3.51
CA LEU A 237 -17.62 -4.66 4.25
C LEU A 237 -17.91 -4.55 5.75
N THR A 238 -18.01 -5.69 6.43
CA THR A 238 -18.17 -5.73 7.89
C THR A 238 -16.86 -6.11 8.55
N LEU A 239 -16.39 -5.25 9.44
CA LEU A 239 -15.18 -5.41 10.23
C LEU A 239 -15.56 -5.54 11.69
N THR A 240 -15.10 -6.59 12.36
CA THR A 240 -15.34 -6.77 13.79
C THR A 240 -14.02 -6.85 14.53
N ASN A 241 -13.80 -5.94 15.47
CA ASN A 241 -12.69 -6.04 16.42
C ASN A 241 -13.10 -6.99 17.55
N THR A 242 -12.44 -8.14 17.64
CA THR A 242 -12.72 -9.15 18.69
C THR A 242 -11.73 -9.08 19.85
N SER A 243 -10.87 -8.05 19.90
CA SER A 243 -9.89 -7.85 20.96
C SER A 243 -10.37 -6.85 22.00
N ASP A 244 -9.71 -6.84 23.16
CA ASP A 244 -9.97 -5.92 24.27
C ASP A 244 -9.37 -4.52 24.06
N ASP A 245 -8.50 -4.36 23.05
CA ASP A 245 -7.82 -3.12 22.71
C ASP A 245 -8.42 -2.48 21.45
N MET A 246 -8.14 -1.19 21.25
CA MET A 246 -8.41 -0.51 19.99
C MET A 246 -7.68 -1.24 18.86
N ALA A 247 -8.39 -1.60 17.81
CA ALA A 247 -7.79 -2.16 16.60
C ALA A 247 -7.44 -1.03 15.63
N ARG A 248 -6.35 -1.21 14.88
CA ARG A 248 -5.92 -0.33 13.80
C ARG A 248 -5.66 -1.15 12.55
N LEU A 249 -6.16 -0.66 11.43
CA LEU A 249 -6.08 -1.33 10.13
C LEU A 249 -6.02 -0.31 9.00
N LEU A 250 -5.47 -0.72 7.86
CA LEU A 250 -5.55 0.02 6.61
C LEU A 250 -6.54 -0.68 5.68
N LEU A 251 -7.52 0.07 5.20
CA LEU A 251 -8.41 -0.33 4.11
C LEU A 251 -7.84 0.19 2.79
N LEU A 252 -7.50 -0.74 1.91
CA LEU A 252 -7.03 -0.49 0.56
C LEU A 252 -8.12 -0.95 -0.41
N GLY A 253 -8.39 -0.16 -1.44
CA GLY A 253 -9.32 -0.55 -2.48
C GLY A 253 -8.99 0.08 -3.82
N GLY A 254 -9.64 -0.42 -4.86
CA GLY A 254 -9.56 0.17 -6.19
C GLY A 254 -10.25 -0.71 -7.21
N THR A 255 -10.55 -0.12 -8.37
CA THR A 255 -11.01 -0.89 -9.52
C THR A 255 -9.91 -1.89 -9.90
N PRO A 256 -10.24 -3.18 -10.11
CA PRO A 256 -9.29 -4.19 -10.51
C PRO A 256 -8.36 -3.72 -11.64
N PHE A 257 -7.06 -3.85 -11.43
CA PHE A 257 -6.07 -3.39 -12.38
C PHE A 257 -5.85 -4.46 -13.46
N GLU A 258 -6.34 -4.21 -14.67
CA GLU A 258 -6.40 -5.19 -15.76
C GLU A 258 -5.06 -5.36 -16.50
N GLU A 259 -4.15 -4.40 -16.37
CA GLU A 259 -2.85 -4.46 -17.05
C GLU A 259 -1.87 -5.38 -16.31
N GLU A 260 -1.09 -6.15 -17.07
CA GLU A 260 0.04 -6.89 -16.51
C GLU A 260 1.25 -5.97 -16.31
N ILE A 261 1.94 -6.15 -15.17
CA ILE A 261 3.13 -5.34 -14.84
C ILE A 261 4.37 -6.23 -14.73
N VAL A 262 5.52 -5.71 -15.15
CA VAL A 262 6.82 -6.31 -14.82
C VAL A 262 7.41 -5.51 -13.66
N MET A 263 7.53 -6.15 -12.50
CA MET A 263 8.06 -5.55 -11.28
C MET A 263 9.35 -6.24 -10.87
N TRP A 264 10.44 -5.47 -10.76
CA TRP A 264 11.71 -5.96 -10.24
C TRP A 264 12.45 -4.85 -9.52
N TRP A 265 12.92 -5.16 -8.31
CA TRP A 265 13.48 -4.17 -7.38
C TRP A 265 12.51 -3.00 -7.22
N ASN A 266 12.88 -1.81 -7.69
CA ASN A 266 12.08 -0.59 -7.59
C ASN A 266 11.55 -0.12 -8.96
N PHE A 267 11.61 -0.98 -9.98
CA PHE A 267 11.17 -0.66 -11.33
C PHE A 267 9.88 -1.39 -11.66
N ILE A 268 8.87 -0.62 -12.04
CA ILE A 268 7.65 -1.12 -12.67
C ILE A 268 7.64 -0.70 -14.14
N GLY A 269 7.49 -1.69 -15.02
CA GLY A 269 7.34 -1.54 -16.48
C GLY A 269 6.27 -2.47 -17.03
N ARG A 270 6.30 -2.74 -18.35
CA ARG A 270 5.44 -3.72 -19.02
C ARG A 270 6.22 -4.87 -19.66
N SER A 271 7.54 -4.73 -19.77
CA SER A 271 8.40 -5.80 -20.29
C SER A 271 9.69 -5.94 -19.50
N HIS A 272 10.39 -7.05 -19.71
CA HIS A 272 11.74 -7.24 -19.17
C HIS A 272 12.69 -6.12 -19.62
N GLU A 273 12.59 -5.70 -20.89
CA GLU A 273 13.43 -4.66 -21.47
C GLU A 273 13.19 -3.28 -20.82
N ASP A 274 11.96 -2.98 -20.36
CA ASP A 274 11.71 -1.77 -19.57
C ASP A 274 12.56 -1.75 -18.29
N VAL A 275 12.58 -2.87 -17.56
CA VAL A 275 13.36 -3.04 -16.33
C VAL A 275 14.86 -2.96 -16.61
N VAL A 276 15.32 -3.63 -17.68
CA VAL A 276 16.74 -3.58 -18.09
C VAL A 276 17.16 -2.14 -18.36
N ARG A 277 16.39 -1.39 -19.16
CA ARG A 277 16.68 0.02 -19.45
C ARG A 277 16.70 0.89 -18.19
N ALA A 278 15.67 0.78 -17.34
CA ALA A 278 15.61 1.55 -16.10
C ALA A 278 16.80 1.26 -15.18
N ARG A 279 17.22 0.00 -15.08
CA ARG A 279 18.41 -0.40 -14.33
C ARG A 279 19.68 0.19 -14.93
N GLU A 280 19.88 0.09 -16.24
CA GLU A 280 21.07 0.66 -16.89
C GLU A 280 21.14 2.18 -16.75
N ASP A 281 20.01 2.86 -16.87
CA ASP A 281 19.88 4.31 -16.65
C ASP A 281 20.28 4.66 -15.22
N TRP A 282 19.86 3.86 -14.24
CA TRP A 282 20.25 4.04 -12.85
C TRP A 282 21.75 3.83 -12.69
N GLU A 283 22.29 2.70 -13.12
CA GLU A 283 23.72 2.39 -12.98
C GLU A 283 24.62 3.46 -13.62
N ARG A 284 24.21 4.07 -14.74
CA ARG A 284 24.93 5.15 -15.42
C ARG A 284 24.68 6.56 -14.88
N ALA A 285 23.89 6.71 -13.82
CA ALA A 285 23.51 8.01 -13.24
C ALA A 285 22.84 8.95 -14.25
N SER A 286 21.93 8.41 -15.06
CA SER A 286 21.15 9.16 -16.04
C SER A 286 20.30 10.26 -15.38
N GLU A 287 20.10 11.37 -16.10
CA GLU A 287 19.21 12.49 -15.70
C GLU A 287 17.78 12.02 -15.38
N ARG A 288 17.36 10.89 -15.95
CA ARG A 288 16.07 10.23 -15.69
C ARG A 288 15.73 10.13 -14.20
N PHE A 289 16.72 9.83 -13.35
CA PHE A 289 16.51 9.69 -11.91
C PHE A 289 16.89 10.93 -11.11
N GLY A 290 17.62 11.86 -11.71
CA GLY A 290 18.15 13.05 -11.05
C GLY A 290 19.13 12.72 -9.91
N THR A 291 19.31 13.66 -8.99
CA THR A 291 20.21 13.53 -7.84
C THR A 291 19.51 14.01 -6.57
N VAL A 292 19.60 13.21 -5.49
CA VAL A 292 19.08 13.60 -4.17
C VAL A 292 20.18 14.35 -3.42
N LEU A 293 19.87 15.55 -2.94
CA LEU A 293 20.78 16.37 -2.15
C LEU A 293 20.47 16.27 -0.66
N GLY A 294 21.51 16.32 0.18
CA GLY A 294 21.37 16.35 1.65
C GLY A 294 21.42 14.98 2.33
N TYR A 295 21.67 13.89 1.60
CA TYR A 295 21.95 12.59 2.18
C TYR A 295 23.46 12.38 2.38
N ALA A 296 23.85 11.84 3.53
CA ALA A 296 25.25 11.58 3.88
C ALA A 296 25.66 10.15 3.48
N GLY A 297 25.81 9.90 2.17
CA GLY A 297 26.25 8.61 1.66
C GLY A 297 26.05 8.47 0.16
N ASP A 298 26.43 7.31 -0.36
CA ASP A 298 26.25 6.97 -1.77
C ASP A 298 24.85 6.45 -2.05
N ARG A 299 24.42 6.58 -3.31
CA ARG A 299 23.20 5.95 -3.81
C ARG A 299 23.31 4.43 -3.80
N LEU A 300 22.18 3.73 -3.64
CA LEU A 300 22.16 2.27 -3.68
C LEU A 300 22.44 1.75 -5.10
N PRO A 301 23.40 0.83 -5.30
CA PRO A 301 23.55 0.15 -6.58
C PRO A 301 22.34 -0.75 -6.84
N ALA A 302 21.91 -0.85 -8.10
CA ALA A 302 20.87 -1.81 -8.46
C ALA A 302 21.41 -3.24 -8.33
N PRO A 303 20.60 -4.19 -7.81
CA PRO A 303 20.98 -5.60 -7.78
C PRO A 303 21.33 -6.15 -9.17
N ALA A 304 22.04 -7.28 -9.21
CA ALA A 304 22.22 -8.02 -10.46
C ALA A 304 20.86 -8.49 -10.98
N LEU A 305 20.64 -8.37 -12.29
CA LEU A 305 19.45 -8.95 -12.91
C LEU A 305 19.46 -10.48 -12.78
N PRO A 306 18.30 -11.13 -12.66
CA PRO A 306 18.22 -12.58 -12.73
C PRO A 306 18.66 -13.05 -14.12
N ASN A 307 19.22 -14.27 -14.18
CA ASN A 307 19.62 -14.91 -15.45
C ASN A 307 18.42 -15.33 -16.33
N ALA A 308 17.19 -14.96 -15.97
CA ALA A 308 15.96 -15.32 -16.65
C ALA A 308 15.13 -14.08 -16.97
N VAL A 309 14.34 -14.16 -18.05
CA VAL A 309 13.39 -13.11 -18.43
C VAL A 309 12.34 -12.96 -17.35
N ILE A 310 12.21 -11.73 -16.84
CA ILE A 310 11.21 -11.39 -15.82
C ILE A 310 9.86 -11.30 -16.53
N GLN A 311 8.96 -12.20 -16.18
CA GLN A 311 7.63 -12.26 -16.81
C GLN A 311 6.70 -11.19 -16.24
N PRO A 312 5.77 -10.66 -17.06
CA PRO A 312 4.66 -9.86 -16.58
C PRO A 312 3.85 -10.62 -15.52
N ARG A 313 3.30 -9.87 -14.57
CA ARG A 313 2.47 -10.37 -13.49
C ARG A 313 1.14 -9.65 -13.54
N GLY A 314 0.07 -10.43 -13.61
CA GLY A 314 -1.29 -10.01 -13.28
C GLY A 314 -1.79 -10.71 -12.02
N ASN A 315 -3.01 -10.40 -11.62
CA ASN A 315 -3.74 -11.27 -10.69
C ASN A 315 -4.13 -12.58 -11.40
N PRO A 316 -4.20 -13.72 -10.68
CA PRO A 316 -4.69 -14.96 -11.27
C PRO A 316 -6.11 -14.76 -11.79
N SER A 317 -6.45 -15.46 -12.89
CA SER A 317 -7.79 -15.45 -13.47
C SER A 317 -8.82 -15.77 -12.38
N ARG A 318 -9.89 -14.99 -12.34
CA ARG A 318 -11.00 -15.24 -11.41
C ARG A 318 -11.65 -16.60 -11.74
N PRO A 319 -11.97 -17.41 -10.72
CA PRO A 319 -12.76 -18.62 -10.93
C PRO A 319 -14.17 -18.31 -11.43
#